data_AF-A0A8C2UK36-F1
#
_entry.id   AF-A0A8C2UK36-F1
#
_cell.length_a   1.000
_cell.length_b   1.000
_cell.length_c   1.000
_cell.angle_alpha   90.00
_cell.angle_beta   90.00
_cell.angle_gamma   90.00
#
_symmetry.space_group_name_H-M   'P 1'
#
loop_
_entity.id
_entity.type
_entity.pdbx_description
1 polymer ?
#
loop_
_entity_poly.entity_id
_entity_poly.type
_entity_poly.pdbx_seq_one_letter_code
_entity_poly.pdbx_strand_id
1 'polypeptide(L)'
;MEFSSGTDEPVSAEVVSIANALSLPAESYGNDPDIEMAWAMRAMQHAEVYYKLISSVDPQFLKLTKVDDQIYSEFREHFEKLKIDVLDPEELKSDSAKEVRILSDIT
;
A
#
# COMPACT_ATOMS: atom_id res chain seq x y z
N MET A 1 -34.75 18.90 -14.86
CA MET A 1 -33.37 19.25 -14.48
C MET A 1 -32.75 17.96 -13.98
N GLU A 2 -32.12 17.22 -14.87
CA GLU A 2 -31.52 15.93 -14.56
C GLU A 2 -30.10 16.15 -14.03
N PHE A 3 -29.81 15.55 -12.88
CA PHE A 3 -28.52 15.59 -12.22
C PHE A 3 -27.62 14.56 -12.89
N SER A 4 -26.84 15.01 -13.87
CA SER A 4 -25.72 14.21 -14.40
C SER A 4 -24.52 14.45 -13.50
N SER A 5 -24.30 13.55 -12.53
CA SER A 5 -23.02 13.44 -11.83
C SER A 5 -22.55 11.99 -11.91
N GLY A 6 -21.65 11.76 -12.85
CA GLY A 6 -20.84 10.57 -12.97
C GLY A 6 -19.66 10.98 -13.83
N THR A 7 -18.66 11.58 -13.21
CA THR A 7 -17.36 11.80 -13.87
C THR A 7 -16.73 10.42 -14.07
N ASP A 8 -17.06 9.78 -15.19
CA ASP A 8 -16.26 8.71 -15.77
C ASP A 8 -14.96 9.33 -16.29
N GLU A 9 -14.02 9.57 -15.37
CA GLU A 9 -12.63 9.80 -15.75
C GLU A 9 -12.16 8.56 -16.52
N PRO A 10 -11.67 8.71 -17.77
CA PRO A 10 -11.24 7.58 -18.56
C PRO A 10 -10.07 6.90 -17.85
N VAL A 11 -10.27 5.66 -17.41
CA VAL A 11 -9.19 4.81 -16.91
C VAL A 11 -8.07 4.80 -17.94
N SER A 12 -6.91 5.35 -17.58
CA SER A 12 -5.83 5.57 -18.55
C SER A 12 -5.41 4.21 -19.12
N ALA A 13 -5.08 4.16 -20.42
CA ALA A 13 -4.77 2.91 -21.13
C ALA A 13 -3.68 2.06 -20.42
N GLU A 14 -2.77 2.72 -19.71
CA GLU A 14 -1.75 2.11 -18.86
C GLU A 14 -2.35 1.33 -17.68
N VAL A 15 -3.38 1.86 -17.02
CA VAL A 15 -4.07 1.21 -15.90
C VAL A 15 -4.83 -0.04 -16.36
N VAL A 16 -5.45 0.03 -17.54
CA VAL A 16 -6.15 -1.10 -18.17
C VAL A 16 -5.14 -2.20 -18.56
N SER A 17 -3.96 -1.82 -19.06
CA SER A 17 -2.90 -2.75 -19.43
C SER A 17 -2.34 -3.48 -18.20
N ILE A 18 -2.12 -2.78 -17.08
CA ILE A 18 -1.64 -3.40 -15.84
C ILE A 18 -2.71 -4.31 -15.23
N ALA A 19 -3.98 -3.89 -15.20
CA ALA A 19 -5.07 -4.73 -14.68
C ALA A 19 -5.19 -6.05 -15.45
N ASN A 20 -5.04 -6.02 -16.78
CA ASN A 20 -5.05 -7.22 -17.59
C ASN A 20 -3.77 -8.06 -17.40
N ALA A 21 -2.61 -7.41 -17.19
CA ALA A 21 -1.36 -8.07 -16.85
C ALA A 21 -1.43 -8.79 -15.50
N LEU A 22 -2.18 -8.28 -14.52
CA LEU A 22 -2.37 -8.83 -13.17
C LEU A 22 -3.56 -9.82 -13.05
N SER A 23 -3.97 -10.45 -14.15
CA SER A 23 -5.14 -11.36 -14.21
C SER A 23 -4.87 -12.81 -13.77
N LEU A 24 -3.61 -13.21 -13.60
CA LEU A 24 -3.17 -14.54 -13.17
C LEU A 24 -2.95 -14.58 -11.64
N PRO A 25 -2.79 -15.77 -11.02
CA PRO A 25 -2.43 -15.89 -9.61
C PRO A 25 -1.05 -15.28 -9.30
N ALA A 26 -0.85 -14.77 -8.08
CA ALA A 26 0.37 -14.07 -7.66
C ALA A 26 1.65 -14.89 -7.90
N GLU A 27 1.57 -16.21 -7.71
CA GLU A 27 2.68 -17.16 -7.86
C GLU A 27 3.20 -17.26 -9.30
N SER A 28 2.38 -16.87 -10.28
CA SER A 28 2.72 -16.97 -11.71
C SER A 28 3.63 -15.85 -12.21
N TYR A 29 3.77 -14.77 -11.44
CA TYR A 29 4.49 -13.57 -11.89
C TYR A 29 6.00 -13.61 -11.61
N GLY A 30 6.45 -14.33 -10.58
CA GLY A 30 7.86 -14.30 -10.17
C GLY A 30 8.36 -12.85 -9.96
N ASN A 31 9.62 -12.59 -10.33
CA ASN A 31 10.18 -11.23 -10.40
C ASN A 31 10.14 -10.72 -11.85
N ASP A 32 8.96 -10.45 -12.36
CA ASP A 32 8.78 -9.85 -13.68
C ASP A 32 9.23 -8.38 -13.67
N PRO A 33 10.15 -7.97 -14.56
CA PRO A 33 10.71 -6.61 -14.57
C PRO A 33 9.67 -5.52 -14.92
N ASP A 34 8.64 -5.84 -15.72
CA ASP A 34 7.58 -4.89 -16.06
C ASP A 34 6.68 -4.64 -14.84
N ILE A 35 6.46 -5.67 -14.02
CA ILE A 35 5.74 -5.55 -12.74
C ILE A 35 6.54 -4.75 -11.72
N GLU A 36 7.85 -5.00 -11.60
CA GLU A 36 8.73 -4.22 -10.72
C GLU A 36 8.73 -2.73 -11.13
N MET A 37 8.78 -2.45 -12.43
CA MET A 37 8.70 -1.08 -12.95
C MET A 37 7.35 -0.43 -12.61
N ALA A 38 6.24 -1.13 -12.87
CA ALA A 38 4.91 -0.62 -12.54
C ALA A 38 4.75 -0.36 -11.04
N TRP A 39 5.26 -1.27 -10.20
CA TRP A 39 5.29 -1.09 -8.75
C TRP A 39 6.11 0.12 -8.34
N ALA A 40 7.33 0.29 -8.89
CA ALA A 40 8.20 1.42 -8.58
C ALA A 40 7.56 2.77 -8.94
N MET A 41 6.93 2.86 -10.12
CA MET A 41 6.21 4.07 -10.55
C MET A 41 5.06 4.41 -9.58
N ARG A 42 4.24 3.42 -9.21
CA ARG A 42 3.14 3.61 -8.26
C ARG A 42 3.63 3.98 -6.86
N ALA A 43 4.63 3.27 -6.34
CA ALA A 43 5.23 3.56 -5.04
C ALA A 43 5.73 5.01 -4.96
N MET A 44 6.38 5.50 -6.03
CA MET A 44 6.84 6.88 -6.09
C MET A 44 5.70 7.90 -6.14
N GLN A 45 4.64 7.64 -6.90
CA GLN A 45 3.43 8.48 -6.91
C GLN A 45 2.83 8.59 -5.50
N HIS A 46 2.68 7.46 -4.79
CA HIS A 46 2.19 7.44 -3.42
C HIS A 46 3.10 8.22 -2.47
N ALA A 47 4.42 8.06 -2.56
CA ALA A 47 5.38 8.81 -1.75
C ALA A 47 5.26 10.32 -1.95
N GLU A 48 5.13 10.78 -3.20
CA GLU A 48 4.97 12.21 -3.51
C GLU A 48 3.65 12.76 -2.93
N VAL A 49 2.55 12.02 -3.08
CA VAL A 49 1.25 12.41 -2.52
C VAL A 49 1.31 12.48 -1.00
N TYR A 50 1.86 11.46 -0.34
CA TYR A 50 1.98 11.45 1.12
C TYR A 50 2.87 12.57 1.63
N TYR A 51 4.00 12.84 0.98
CA TYR A 51 4.85 13.97 1.34
C TYR A 51 4.10 15.29 1.29
N LYS A 52 3.34 15.54 0.21
CA LYS A 52 2.51 16.75 0.08
C LYS A 52 1.44 16.85 1.15
N LEU A 53 0.80 15.73 1.52
CA LEU A 53 -0.22 15.71 2.57
C LEU A 53 0.39 16.08 3.92
N ILE A 54 1.41 15.34 4.36
CA ILE A 54 2.03 15.56 5.68
C ILE A 54 2.72 16.93 5.79
N SER A 55 3.13 17.53 4.68
CA SER A 55 3.72 18.87 4.66
C SER A 55 2.69 20.01 4.63
N SER A 56 1.43 19.72 4.30
CA SER A 56 0.41 20.76 4.04
C SER A 56 -0.73 20.79 5.05
N VAL A 57 -0.95 19.70 5.78
CA VAL A 57 -1.98 19.61 6.83
C VAL A 57 -1.38 19.06 8.12
N ASP A 58 -2.03 19.34 9.25
CA ASP A 58 -1.64 18.76 10.53
C ASP A 58 -1.86 17.22 10.49
N PRO A 59 -0.80 16.41 10.64
CA PRO A 59 -0.89 14.95 10.56
C PRO A 59 -1.83 14.32 11.59
N GLN A 60 -2.12 14.99 12.71
CA GLN A 60 -3.01 14.46 13.74
C GLN A 60 -4.43 14.20 13.22
N PHE A 61 -4.87 14.97 12.22
CA PHE A 61 -6.20 14.83 11.62
C PHE A 61 -6.19 14.06 10.30
N LEU A 62 -5.02 13.63 9.83
CA LEU A 62 -4.90 12.90 8.58
C LEU A 62 -5.37 11.45 8.77
N LYS A 63 -6.34 11.02 7.96
CA LYS A 63 -6.79 9.63 7.84
C LYS A 63 -6.53 9.14 6.42
N LEU A 64 -5.73 8.09 6.29
CA LEU A 64 -5.35 7.51 5.01
C LEU A 64 -6.38 6.48 4.55
N THR A 65 -7.00 5.76 5.49
CA THR A 65 -8.05 4.79 5.23
C THR A 65 -9.22 4.95 6.21
N LYS A 66 -10.33 4.28 5.92
CA LYS A 66 -11.50 4.25 6.82
C LYS A 66 -11.27 3.42 8.08
N VAL A 67 -10.20 2.63 8.13
CA VAL A 67 -9.94 1.62 9.17
C VAL A 67 -8.58 1.84 9.86
N ASP A 68 -8.04 3.07 9.81
CA ASP A 68 -6.72 3.40 10.37
C ASP A 68 -6.58 3.00 11.85
N ASP A 69 -7.62 3.19 12.64
CA ASP A 69 -7.58 2.88 14.08
C ASP A 69 -7.48 1.37 14.33
N GLN A 70 -8.13 0.57 13.49
CA GLN A 70 -8.03 -0.89 13.53
C GLN A 70 -6.62 -1.33 13.10
N ILE A 71 -6.11 -0.80 11.97
CA ILE A 71 -4.76 -1.11 11.50
C ILE A 71 -3.72 -0.78 12.58
N TYR A 72 -3.82 0.38 13.22
CA TYR A 72 -2.90 0.78 14.28
C TYR A 72 -2.98 -0.13 15.50
N SER A 73 -4.19 -0.52 15.92
CA SER A 73 -4.38 -1.42 17.07
C SER A 73 -3.74 -2.79 16.81
N GLU A 74 -4.07 -3.43 15.69
CA GLU A 74 -3.50 -4.72 15.28
C GLU A 74 -1.97 -4.64 15.11
N PHE A 75 -1.48 -3.55 14.50
CA PHE A 75 -0.05 -3.33 14.34
C PHE A 75 0.66 -3.24 15.69
N ARG A 76 0.10 -2.53 16.67
CA ARG A 76 0.74 -2.40 17.99
C ARG A 76 0.62 -3.67 18.82
N GLU A 77 -0.42 -4.49 18.62
CA GLU A 77 -0.54 -5.82 19.24
C GLU A 77 0.52 -6.79 18.71
N HIS A 78 0.72 -6.85 17.39
CA HIS A 78 1.67 -7.80 16.79
C HIS A 78 3.12 -7.29 16.77
N PHE A 79 3.32 -5.97 16.76
CA PHE A 79 4.64 -5.33 16.66
C PHE A 79 4.90 -4.37 17.84
N GLU A 80 4.58 -4.78 19.06
CA GLU A 80 4.71 -3.97 20.29
C GLU A 80 6.09 -3.30 20.44
N LYS A 81 7.15 -4.03 20.08
CA LYS A 81 8.55 -3.61 20.27
C LYS A 81 9.12 -2.86 19.07
N LEU A 82 8.40 -2.82 17.95
CA LEU A 82 8.88 -2.15 16.74
C LEU A 82 8.85 -0.63 16.96
N LYS A 83 10.02 -0.02 16.78
CA LYS A 83 10.22 1.42 16.88
C LYS A 83 9.93 2.06 15.53
N ILE A 84 8.79 2.75 15.43
CA ILE A 84 8.34 3.36 14.16
C ILE A 84 9.17 4.59 13.75
N ASP A 85 9.89 5.19 14.69
CA ASP A 85 10.79 6.32 14.48
C ASP A 85 12.14 5.89 13.91
N VAL A 86 12.55 4.64 14.12
CA VAL A 86 13.81 4.07 13.63
C VAL A 86 13.57 2.66 13.11
N LEU A 87 13.54 2.52 11.78
CA LEU A 87 13.40 1.24 11.09
C LEU A 87 14.74 0.79 10.54
N ASP A 88 15.23 -0.38 10.96
CA ASP A 88 16.42 -1.01 10.39
C ASP A 88 16.02 -1.90 9.20
N PRO A 89 16.48 -1.60 7.97
CA PRO A 89 16.18 -2.41 6.80
C PRO A 89 16.63 -3.88 6.93
N GLU A 90 17.72 -4.16 7.64
CA GLU A 90 18.24 -5.51 7.77
C GLU A 90 17.41 -6.34 8.76
N GLU A 91 16.89 -5.71 9.81
CA GLU A 91 15.93 -6.35 10.72
C GLU A 91 14.62 -6.69 9.97
N LEU A 92 14.12 -5.79 9.13
CA LEU A 92 12.91 -6.02 8.33
C LEU A 92 13.08 -7.12 7.26
N LYS A 93 14.30 -7.30 6.73
CA LYS A 93 14.60 -8.36 5.75
C LYS A 93 14.87 -9.72 6.39
N SER A 94 15.02 -9.79 7.70
CA SER A 94 15.27 -11.05 8.43
C SER A 94 14.14 -12.04 8.20
N ASP A 95 14.46 -13.34 8.21
CA ASP A 95 13.46 -14.39 8.02
C ASP A 95 12.40 -14.33 9.12
N SER A 96 12.80 -14.04 10.37
CA SER A 96 11.87 -13.84 11.48
C SER A 96 10.88 -12.70 11.26
N ALA A 97 11.29 -11.61 10.60
CA ALA A 97 10.41 -10.48 10.31
C ALA A 97 9.45 -10.78 9.14
N LYS A 98 9.89 -11.57 8.15
CA LYS A 98 9.04 -12.01 7.03
C LYS A 98 8.00 -13.05 7.44
N GLU A 99 8.39 -13.95 8.35
CA GLU A 99 7.54 -15.03 8.84
C GLU A 99 6.55 -14.58 9.93
N VAL A 100 6.45 -13.29 10.25
CA VAL A 100 5.47 -12.80 11.23
C VAL A 100 4.06 -13.18 10.77
N ARG A 101 3.56 -14.29 11.34
CA ARG A 101 2.29 -14.93 11.00
C ARG A 101 1.15 -14.12 11.60
N ILE A 102 0.78 -13.03 10.93
CA ILE A 102 -0.53 -12.38 11.14
C ILE A 102 -1.61 -13.13 10.32
N LEU A 103 -1.19 -13.92 9.32
CA LEU A 103 -2.08 -14.54 8.33
C LEU A 103 -2.52 -15.98 8.64
N SER A 104 -2.01 -16.64 9.69
CA SER A 104 -2.48 -18.00 10.03
C SER A 104 -3.89 -18.04 10.61
N ASP A 105 -4.42 -16.89 11.02
CA ASP A 105 -5.70 -16.81 11.75
C ASP A 105 -6.85 -16.30 10.87
N ILE A 106 -6.60 -16.04 9.57
CA ILE A 106 -7.59 -15.59 8.57
C ILE A 106 -7.77 -16.64 7.44
N THR A 107 -7.40 -17.91 7.66
CA THR A 107 -7.75 -19.03 6.75
C THR A 107 -8.34 -20.19 7.51
#